data_AF-A0A852ZSL6-F1
#
_entry.id   AF-A0A852ZSL6-F1
#
_cell.length_a   1.000
_cell.length_b   1.000
_cell.length_c   1.000
_cell.angle_alpha   90.00
_cell.angle_beta   90.00
_cell.angle_gamma   90.00
#
_symmetry.space_group_name_H-M   'P 1'
#
loop_
_entity.id
_entity.type
_entity.pdbx_description
1 polymer ?
#
loop_
_entity_poly.entity_id
_entity_poly.type
_entity_poly.pdbx_seq_one_letter_code
_entity_poly.pdbx_strand_id
1 'polypeptide(L)'
;MGHGESETLPAWAGERAEVLDRLAGLLADREPPHPLRVAVDGPGGDGWYRTAALFGSREAVRERYVARYLPGQELYRVQARPLDRADVVLDLADPLRPAVRHWPD
;
A
#
# COMPACT_ATOMS: atom_id res chain seq x y z
N MET A 1 12.06 13.35 -32.57
CA MET A 1 10.69 13.60 -32.08
C MET A 1 9.83 12.48 -32.63
N GLY A 2 9.54 11.47 -31.81
CA GLY A 2 8.81 10.28 -32.28
C GLY A 2 8.34 9.47 -31.09
N HIS A 3 7.02 9.26 -31.06
CA HIS A 3 6.28 8.27 -30.27
C HIS A 3 6.29 8.46 -28.75
N GLY A 4 5.57 9.49 -28.29
CA GLY A 4 4.83 9.37 -27.03
C GLY A 4 3.59 8.51 -27.31
N GLU A 5 3.75 7.20 -27.29
CA GLU A 5 2.60 6.30 -27.25
C GLU A 5 1.83 6.64 -25.98
N SER A 6 0.60 7.14 -26.10
CA SER A 6 -0.33 7.22 -24.98
C SER A 6 -0.57 5.79 -24.52
N GLU A 7 0.26 5.34 -23.58
CA GLU A 7 0.03 4.11 -22.84
C GLU A 7 -1.32 4.29 -22.16
N THR A 8 -2.35 3.66 -22.76
CA THR A 8 -3.70 3.76 -22.26
C THR A 8 -3.69 3.06 -20.92
N LEU A 9 -3.65 3.87 -19.85
CA LEU A 9 -3.66 3.32 -18.51
C LEU A 9 -4.92 2.49 -18.35
N PRO A 10 -4.84 1.29 -17.76
CA PRO A 10 -5.99 0.44 -17.55
C PRO A 10 -7.08 1.18 -16.77
N ALA A 11 -8.35 0.86 -17.01
CA ALA A 11 -9.50 1.61 -16.47
C ALA A 11 -9.46 1.85 -14.93
N TRP A 12 -8.82 0.94 -14.18
CA TRP A 12 -8.63 1.09 -12.73
C TRP A 12 -7.71 2.25 -12.34
N ALA A 13 -6.90 2.80 -13.27
CA ALA A 13 -5.97 3.88 -12.98
C ALA A 13 -6.68 5.22 -12.71
N GLY A 14 -7.76 5.51 -13.44
CA GLY A 14 -8.57 6.72 -13.23
C GLY A 14 -9.34 6.65 -11.91
N GLU A 15 -10.06 5.56 -11.68
CA GLU A 15 -10.81 5.32 -10.45
C GLU A 15 -9.89 5.30 -9.22
N ARG A 16 -8.72 4.68 -9.32
CA ARG A 16 -7.72 4.68 -8.26
C ARG A 16 -7.14 6.08 -8.00
N ALA A 17 -6.94 6.90 -9.04
CA ALA A 17 -6.43 8.26 -8.86
C ALA A 17 -7.41 9.11 -8.03
N GLU A 18 -8.71 9.04 -8.33
CA GLU A 18 -9.74 9.74 -7.57
C GLU A 18 -9.80 9.29 -6.10
N VAL A 19 -9.70 7.98 -5.86
CA VAL A 19 -9.65 7.42 -4.50
C VAL A 19 -8.42 7.93 -3.74
N LEU A 20 -7.25 7.96 -4.39
CA LEU A 20 -6.01 8.45 -3.78
C LEU A 20 -6.04 9.95 -3.52
N ASP A 21 -6.58 10.75 -4.43
CA ASP A 21 -6.74 12.21 -4.23
C ASP A 21 -7.63 12.51 -3.04
N ARG A 22 -8.76 11.79 -2.93
CA ARG A 22 -9.67 11.91 -1.78
C ARG A 22 -8.97 11.54 -0.47
N LEU A 23 -8.25 10.42 -0.45
CA LEU A 23 -7.52 9.97 0.72
C LEU A 23 -6.40 10.95 1.11
N ALA A 24 -5.68 11.48 0.13
CA ALA A 24 -4.62 12.47 0.34
C ALA A 24 -5.20 13.75 0.96
N GLY A 25 -6.35 14.24 0.47
CA GLY A 25 -7.05 15.37 1.07
C GLY A 25 -7.40 15.13 2.54
N LEU A 26 -8.03 13.99 2.84
CA LEU A 26 -8.41 13.62 4.21
C LEU A 26 -7.21 13.55 5.18
N LEU A 27 -6.05 13.08 4.70
CA LEU A 27 -4.84 13.02 5.51
C LEU A 27 -4.17 14.40 5.65
N ALA A 28 -4.18 15.21 4.59
CA ALA A 28 -3.58 16.54 4.56
C ALA A 28 -4.30 17.54 5.48
N ASP A 29 -5.62 17.38 5.65
CA ASP A 29 -6.43 18.21 6.54
C ASP A 29 -6.17 17.96 8.04
N ARG A 30 -5.28 17.03 8.40
CA ARG A 30 -4.93 16.73 9.80
C ARG A 30 -3.76 17.58 10.28
N GLU A 31 -3.95 18.24 11.42
CA GLU A 31 -2.91 19.02 12.11
C GLU A 31 -2.65 18.51 13.54
N PRO A 32 -2.14 17.27 13.73
CA PRO A 32 -1.73 16.82 15.05
C PRO A 32 -0.46 17.56 15.53
N PRO A 33 -0.19 17.59 16.84
CA PRO A 33 1.01 18.24 17.40
C PRO A 33 2.32 17.51 17.07
N HIS A 34 2.27 16.45 16.27
CA HIS A 34 3.38 15.66 15.78
C HIS A 34 3.15 15.29 14.32
N PRO A 35 4.18 14.86 13.56
CA PRO A 35 3.97 14.31 12.23
C PRO A 35 2.91 13.21 12.24
N LEU A 36 1.97 13.25 11.30
CA LEU A 36 0.91 12.26 11.16
C LEU A 36 1.52 10.90 10.78
N ARG A 37 1.28 9.88 11.59
CA ARG A 37 1.73 8.50 11.34
C ARG A 37 0.58 7.71 10.74
N VAL A 38 0.75 7.27 9.51
CA VAL A 38 -0.25 6.47 8.79
C VAL A 38 0.29 5.07 8.58
N ALA A 39 -0.43 4.08 9.10
CA ALA A 39 -0.19 2.68 8.74
C ALA A 39 -1.09 2.31 7.56
N VAL A 40 -0.48 1.65 6.57
CA VAL A 40 -1.17 1.10 5.41
C VAL A 40 -1.05 -0.41 5.49
N ASP A 41 -2.18 -1.07 5.73
CA ASP A 41 -2.29 -2.52 5.81
C ASP A 41 -3.09 -3.05 4.63
N GLY A 42 -2.89 -4.31 4.28
CA GLY A 42 -3.57 -4.97 3.18
C GLY A 42 -3.21 -6.47 3.16
N PRO A 43 -3.87 -7.27 2.32
CA PRO A 43 -3.54 -8.67 2.14
C PRO A 43 -2.08 -8.75 1.73
N GLY A 44 -1.31 -9.52 2.49
CA GLY A 44 0.13 -9.61 2.33
C GLY A 44 0.50 -10.08 0.94
N GLY A 45 0.88 -9.12 0.09
CA GLY A 45 1.65 -9.38 -1.12
C GLY A 45 0.86 -10.05 -2.23
N ASP A 46 -0.16 -9.44 -2.76
CA ASP A 46 -0.47 -9.57 -4.18
C ASP A 46 0.28 -8.49 -4.99
N GLY A 47 0.60 -7.33 -4.43
CA GLY A 47 1.42 -6.31 -5.11
C GLY A 47 2.77 -6.79 -5.70
N TRP A 48 3.40 -7.84 -5.15
CA TRP A 48 4.68 -8.36 -5.67
C TRP A 48 4.57 -8.98 -7.05
N TYR A 49 3.40 -9.50 -7.47
CA TYR A 49 3.28 -10.12 -8.81
C TYR A 49 3.49 -9.08 -9.91
N ARG A 50 3.17 -7.80 -9.63
CA ARG A 50 3.35 -6.67 -10.56
C ARG A 50 4.82 -6.32 -10.74
N THR A 51 5.60 -6.44 -9.66
CA THR A 51 7.04 -6.16 -9.66
C THR A 51 7.87 -7.40 -9.95
N ALA A 52 7.28 -8.60 -9.98
CA ALA A 52 8.00 -9.86 -10.15
C ALA A 52 8.84 -9.94 -11.42
N ALA A 53 8.37 -9.32 -12.51
CA ALA A 53 9.12 -9.22 -13.77
C ALA A 53 10.48 -8.52 -13.61
N LEU A 54 10.63 -7.66 -12.59
CA LEU A 54 11.88 -6.97 -12.26
C LEU A 54 12.87 -7.86 -11.48
N PHE A 55 12.42 -9.01 -10.97
CA PHE A 55 13.19 -9.84 -10.03
C PHE A 55 13.37 -11.30 -10.50
N GLY A 56 13.12 -11.56 -11.79
CA GLY A 56 13.24 -12.88 -12.42
C GLY A 56 11.85 -13.47 -12.74
N SER A 57 11.58 -14.66 -12.22
CA SER A 57 10.27 -15.31 -12.38
C SER A 57 9.33 -15.01 -11.20
N ARG A 58 8.02 -15.11 -11.44
CA ARG A 58 7.01 -14.98 -10.39
C ARG A 58 7.20 -16.04 -9.30
N GLU A 59 7.58 -17.25 -9.69
CA GLU A 59 7.81 -18.37 -8.79
C GLU A 59 8.99 -18.09 -7.85
N ALA A 60 10.13 -17.60 -8.38
CA ALA A 60 11.30 -17.30 -7.58
C ALA A 60 11.09 -16.09 -6.64
N VAL A 61 10.25 -15.13 -7.05
CA VAL A 61 9.86 -14.00 -6.19
C VAL A 61 8.92 -14.48 -5.10
N ARG A 62 7.93 -15.31 -5.44
CA ARG A 62 7.02 -15.92 -4.46
C ARG A 62 7.78 -16.73 -3.42
N GLU A 63 8.73 -17.57 -3.85
CA GLU A 63 9.57 -18.38 -2.96
C GLU A 63 10.35 -17.50 -1.98
N ARG A 64 11.03 -16.46 -2.48
CA ARG A 64 11.74 -15.48 -1.62
C ARG A 64 10.81 -14.71 -0.71
N TYR A 65 9.62 -14.34 -1.20
CA TYR A 65 8.62 -13.61 -0.43
C TYR A 65 8.15 -14.45 0.76
N VAL A 66 7.81 -15.72 0.52
CA VAL A 66 7.38 -16.66 1.56
C VAL A 66 8.51 -17.01 2.52
N ALA A 67 9.72 -17.28 2.01
CA ALA A 67 10.83 -17.76 2.83
C ALA A 67 11.48 -16.66 3.69
N ARG A 68 11.42 -15.39 3.26
CA ARG A 68 12.16 -14.29 3.89
C ARG A 68 11.28 -13.12 4.32
N TYR A 69 10.41 -12.65 3.44
CA TYR A 69 9.64 -11.43 3.69
C TYR A 69 8.47 -11.65 4.63
N LEU A 70 7.68 -12.72 4.47
CA LEU A 70 6.58 -13.00 5.39
C LEU A 70 7.07 -13.23 6.83
N PRO A 71 8.08 -14.07 7.11
CA PRO A 71 8.60 -14.23 8.47
C PRO A 71 9.18 -12.93 9.05
N GLY A 72 9.91 -12.17 8.24
CA GLY A 72 10.44 -10.86 8.65
C GLY A 72 9.34 -9.84 8.93
N GLN A 73 8.26 -9.85 8.14
CA GLN A 73 7.09 -9.00 8.32
C GLN A 73 6.36 -9.35 9.62
N GLU A 74 6.21 -10.64 9.94
CA GLU A 74 5.62 -11.07 11.21
C GLU A 74 6.48 -10.62 12.40
N LEU A 75 7.80 -10.78 12.33
CA LEU A 75 8.72 -10.25 13.36
C LEU A 75 8.59 -8.73 13.50
N TYR A 76 8.56 -7.99 12.38
CA TYR A 76 8.37 -6.54 12.38
C TYR A 76 7.03 -6.13 13.01
N ARG A 77 5.93 -6.82 12.68
CA ARG A 77 4.61 -6.58 13.27
C ARG A 77 4.64 -6.75 14.79
N VAL A 78 5.25 -7.82 15.28
CA VAL A 78 5.34 -8.11 16.72
C VAL A 78 6.23 -7.09 17.46
N GLN A 79 7.40 -6.77 16.89
CA GLN A 79 8.40 -5.94 17.55
C GLN A 79 8.12 -4.45 17.42
N ALA A 80 7.83 -3.99 16.20
CA ALA A 80 7.61 -2.58 15.90
C ALA A 80 6.16 -2.14 16.08
N ARG A 81 5.20 -3.08 16.15
CA ARG A 81 3.77 -2.82 16.37
C ARG A 81 3.26 -1.58 15.60
N PRO A 82 3.47 -1.52 14.28
CA PRO A 82 3.22 -0.31 13.50
C PRO A 82 1.75 0.11 13.50
N LEU A 83 0.82 -0.86 13.57
CA LEU A 83 -0.62 -0.58 13.64
C LEU A 83 -1.00 0.11 14.96
N ASP A 84 -0.38 -0.29 16.07
CA ASP A 84 -0.63 0.30 17.40
C ASP A 84 -0.04 1.71 17.53
N ARG A 85 0.99 2.02 16.73
CA ARG A 85 1.73 3.29 16.79
C ARG A 85 1.23 4.33 15.79
N ALA A 86 0.36 3.94 14.87
CA ALA A 86 -0.17 4.83 13.85
C ALA A 86 -1.34 5.64 14.40
N ASP A 87 -1.40 6.90 14.00
CA ASP A 87 -2.55 7.75 14.27
C ASP A 87 -3.72 7.29 13.40
N VAL A 88 -3.46 6.95 12.14
CA VAL A 88 -4.45 6.45 11.19
C VAL A 88 -4.04 5.06 10.68
N VAL A 89 -4.98 4.12 10.67
CA VAL A 89 -4.79 2.79 10.05
C VAL A 89 -5.73 2.66 8.87
N LEU A 90 -5.13 2.47 7.69
CA LEU A 90 -5.84 2.23 6.43
C LEU A 90 -5.77 0.76 6.04
N ASP A 91 -6.90 0.21 5.65
CA ASP A 91 -7.03 -1.09 5.00
C ASP A 91 -7.16 -0.89 3.50
N LEU A 92 -6.15 -1.37 2.77
CA LEU A 92 -6.08 -1.38 1.31
C LEU A 92 -6.30 -2.78 0.72
N ALA A 93 -7.08 -3.64 1.39
CA ALA A 93 -7.46 -4.94 0.83
C ALA A 93 -8.20 -4.84 -0.49
N ASP A 94 -9.05 -3.84 -0.63
CA ASP A 94 -9.58 -3.40 -1.91
C ASP A 94 -9.02 -2.00 -2.20
N PRO A 95 -8.06 -1.85 -3.13
CA PRO A 95 -7.46 -0.55 -3.41
C PRO A 95 -8.41 0.46 -4.07
N LEU A 96 -9.56 0.00 -4.59
CA LEU A 96 -10.62 0.87 -5.09
C LEU A 96 -11.63 1.23 -4.00
N ARG A 97 -11.59 0.51 -2.86
CA ARG A 97 -12.47 0.71 -1.71
C ARG A 97 -11.68 0.67 -0.40
N PRO A 98 -10.74 1.61 -0.20
CA PRO A 98 -9.96 1.66 1.03
C PRO A 98 -10.88 1.89 2.23
N ALA A 99 -10.61 1.21 3.33
CA ALA A 99 -11.34 1.39 4.57
C ALA A 99 -10.42 1.97 5.66
N VAL A 100 -10.96 2.88 6.47
CA VAL A 100 -10.27 3.39 7.65
C VAL A 100 -10.61 2.47 8.82
N ARG A 101 -9.60 1.78 9.38
CA ARG A 101 -9.76 0.90 10.55
C ARG A 101 -9.56 1.63 11.87
N HIS A 102 -8.74 2.67 11.85
CA HIS A 102 -8.51 3.54 13.00
C HIS A 102 -8.37 4.97 12.49
N TRP A 103 -9.14 5.87 13.08
CA TRP A 103 -9.05 7.31 12.88
C TRP A 103 -9.10 7.93 14.27
N PRO A 104 -8.16 8.79 14.66
CA PRO A 104 -8.26 9.50 15.91
C PRO A 104 -9.30 10.61 15.78
N ASP A 105 -10.07 10.85 16.83
CA ASP A 105 -11.04 11.95 16.89
C ASP A 105 -10.39 13.32 16.57
#